data_AF-A0AAE3XHG3-F1
#
_entry.id   AF-A0AAE3XHG3-F1
#
_cell.length_a   1.000
_cell.length_b   1.000
_cell.length_c   1.000
_cell.angle_alpha   90.00
_cell.angle_beta   90.00
_cell.angle_gamma   90.00
#
_symmetry.space_group_name_H-M   'P 1'
#
loop_
_entity.id
_entity.type
_entity.pdbx_description
1 polymer ?
#
loop_
_entity_poly.entity_id
_entity_poly.type
_entity_poly.pdbx_seq_one_letter_code
_entity_poly.pdbx_strand_id
1 'polypeptide(L)'
;MSQASEFAATTMLHHAQASSYRTEVPQHPALTALSRTLGQVRFVLKEIETDPLAEQLRTALYRARLNAASSTLQLSHPLIWTDQIERDVQTVASFLQLSTPGLAVHVDEAIRLLRLLQLFDHNPIQEALQADLDRRRVLPRPRTWPGFPAEPARWALVVRPALAEAMQAQWADEEELAVLTPSQLTGNRVFEHLYLLGAAHRYPAALLASPHALGVTLYRYSFMFDQNIRRPLLQVLQSSNTEPVPEIQLPLIPAIERVQWLPQLAPENFNDVMPEALADIDLKEPDEVLSWQDELTPAGSPNPGGVNWDNHQTLAREVMVETLHGRRALLIDEFQLTSRLSVHYPPTVEATNGAGVKVGDVLLLRNEGTQLAYSRELARSKYDAEYLRASELMVAFKTDLHTRVQEVGTRKEAVKRMVRAGADRSCTVGNLSQWFRMTTFRPDSEATYVALLEFSGWAARRSELDAAIQLLRSRHILAGKQAGDERLALLLKLDFSLLDECGYLSVELGGGQVSAHRVVQVQDTPRVVATSTLGQFLP
;
A
#
# COMPACT_ATOMS: atom_id res chain seq x y z
N MET A 1 17.50 -10.05 20.53
CA MET A 1 16.74 -9.11 21.39
C MET A 1 16.75 -9.66 22.82
N SER A 2 16.99 -8.84 23.84
CA SER A 2 16.99 -9.30 25.24
C SER A 2 15.56 -9.47 25.75
N GLN A 3 15.32 -10.34 26.74
CA GLN A 3 14.01 -10.51 27.40
C GLN A 3 13.35 -9.18 27.84
N ALA A 4 14.13 -8.13 28.07
CA ALA A 4 13.65 -6.78 28.38
C ALA A 4 12.86 -6.14 27.22
N SER A 5 13.24 -6.41 25.98
CA SER A 5 12.57 -5.88 24.78
C SER A 5 11.25 -6.60 24.46
N GLU A 6 11.13 -7.86 24.87
CA GLU A 6 9.92 -8.67 24.75
C GLU A 6 8.86 -8.24 25.76
N PHE A 7 9.25 -8.03 27.03
CA PHE A 7 8.36 -7.52 28.09
C PHE A 7 7.82 -6.11 27.78
N ALA A 8 8.65 -5.23 27.20
CA ALA A 8 8.22 -3.90 26.78
C ALA A 8 7.16 -3.96 25.66
N ALA A 9 7.37 -4.79 24.64
CA ALA A 9 6.43 -4.94 23.53
C ALA A 9 5.05 -5.47 23.99
N THR A 10 5.02 -6.49 24.85
CA THR A 10 3.77 -7.09 25.33
C THR A 10 3.00 -6.16 26.29
N THR A 11 3.71 -5.48 27.19
CA THR A 11 3.10 -4.52 28.14
C THR A 11 2.51 -3.30 27.42
N MET A 12 3.13 -2.88 26.32
CA MET A 12 2.71 -1.70 25.55
C MET A 12 1.57 -1.99 24.57
N LEU A 13 1.51 -3.19 23.99
CA LEU A 13 0.34 -3.66 23.24
C LEU A 13 -0.93 -3.64 24.11
N HIS A 14 -0.79 -4.02 25.38
CA HIS A 14 -1.88 -4.02 26.36
C HIS A 14 -2.34 -2.61 26.77
N HIS A 15 -1.44 -1.61 26.73
CA HIS A 15 -1.76 -0.20 26.98
C HIS A 15 -2.23 0.57 25.73
N ALA A 16 -1.77 0.19 24.53
CA ALA A 16 -2.22 0.75 23.26
C ALA A 16 -3.71 0.46 22.99
N GLN A 17 -4.23 -0.67 23.48
CA GLN A 17 -5.67 -0.96 23.49
C GLN A 17 -6.48 -0.01 24.40
N ALA A 18 -5.83 0.63 25.39
CA ALA A 18 -6.44 1.59 26.30
C ALA A 18 -6.27 3.06 25.86
N SER A 19 -5.29 3.39 25.01
CA SER A 19 -4.99 4.77 24.58
C SER A 19 -5.67 5.14 23.25
N SER A 20 -6.98 5.35 23.27
CA SER A 20 -7.73 5.91 22.13
C SER A 20 -8.04 7.39 22.34
N TYR A 21 -7.03 8.20 22.69
CA TYR A 21 -7.22 9.65 22.84
C TYR A 21 -7.00 10.36 21.50
N ARG A 22 -8.10 10.57 20.79
CA ARG A 22 -8.19 11.58 19.72
C ARG A 22 -8.63 12.89 20.35
N THR A 23 -7.77 13.89 20.28
CA THR A 23 -8.15 15.25 20.68
C THR A 23 -8.56 16.00 19.41
N GLU A 24 -9.86 16.24 19.27
CA GLU A 24 -10.35 17.15 18.23
C GLU A 24 -10.02 18.58 18.65
N VAL A 25 -9.14 19.21 17.88
CA VAL A 25 -8.74 20.59 18.12
C VAL A 25 -9.84 21.52 17.59
N PRO A 26 -10.22 22.59 18.33
CA PRO A 26 -11.20 23.56 17.86
C PRO A 26 -10.92 24.00 16.43
N GLN A 27 -11.96 24.05 15.61
CA GLN A 27 -11.81 24.40 14.20
C GLN A 27 -11.40 25.87 14.06
N HIS A 28 -10.32 26.12 13.33
CA HIS A 28 -9.99 27.49 12.91
C HIS A 28 -10.78 27.81 11.62
N PRO A 29 -11.72 28.78 11.63
CA PRO A 29 -12.59 29.04 10.47
C PRO A 29 -11.79 29.32 9.18
N ALA A 30 -10.69 30.05 9.28
CA ALA A 30 -9.84 30.34 8.13
C ALA A 30 -9.10 29.11 7.58
N LEU A 31 -8.72 28.13 8.43
CA LEU A 31 -8.13 26.86 7.93
C LEU A 31 -9.18 26.00 7.22
N THR A 32 -10.40 25.97 7.74
CA THR A 32 -11.52 25.27 7.08
C THR A 32 -11.85 25.91 5.73
N ALA A 33 -11.93 27.25 5.68
CA ALA A 33 -12.12 27.99 4.44
C ALA A 33 -10.97 27.73 3.46
N LEU A 34 -9.71 27.81 3.91
CA LEU A 34 -8.55 27.54 3.07
C LEU A 34 -8.61 26.12 2.49
N SER A 35 -8.95 25.12 3.32
CA SER A 35 -9.08 23.74 2.84
C SER A 35 -10.16 23.59 1.77
N ARG A 36 -11.27 24.35 1.85
CA ARG A 36 -12.32 24.35 0.82
C ARG A 36 -11.83 25.02 -0.46
N THR A 37 -11.22 26.19 -0.36
CA THR A 37 -10.68 26.95 -1.51
C THR A 37 -9.63 26.14 -2.25
N LEU A 38 -8.71 25.46 -1.55
CA LEU A 38 -7.73 24.58 -2.19
C LEU A 38 -8.35 23.36 -2.86
N GLY A 39 -9.51 22.90 -2.38
CA GLY A 39 -10.31 21.90 -3.08
C GLY A 39 -10.82 22.39 -4.44
N GLN A 40 -11.23 23.66 -4.52
CA GLN A 40 -11.65 24.31 -5.78
C GLN A 40 -10.45 24.52 -6.72
N VAL A 41 -9.31 25.01 -6.21
CA VAL A 41 -8.07 25.13 -7.01
C VAL A 41 -7.69 23.78 -7.61
N ARG A 42 -7.70 22.71 -6.80
CA ARG A 42 -7.40 21.35 -7.30
C ARG A 42 -8.39 20.90 -8.37
N PHE A 43 -9.68 21.19 -8.20
CA PHE A 43 -10.71 20.82 -9.17
C PHE A 43 -10.48 21.52 -10.51
N VAL A 44 -10.19 22.82 -10.47
CA VAL A 44 -9.92 23.64 -11.67
C VAL A 44 -8.65 23.18 -12.40
N LEU A 45 -7.60 22.83 -11.66
CA LEU A 45 -6.34 22.32 -12.24
C LEU A 45 -6.41 20.87 -12.74
N LYS A 46 -7.54 20.16 -12.57
CA LYS A 46 -7.66 18.74 -12.92
C LYS A 46 -7.45 18.49 -14.42
N GLU A 47 -7.87 19.43 -15.27
CA GLU A 47 -7.77 19.31 -16.72
C GLU A 47 -6.33 19.45 -17.24
N ILE A 48 -5.44 20.04 -16.43
CA ILE A 48 -4.02 20.26 -16.74
C ILE A 48 -3.10 19.62 -15.70
N GLU A 49 -3.50 18.46 -15.17
CA GLU A 49 -2.79 17.79 -14.06
C GLU A 49 -1.33 17.42 -14.39
N THR A 50 -0.98 17.30 -15.67
CA THR A 50 0.39 17.03 -16.14
C THR A 50 1.22 18.28 -16.40
N ASP A 51 0.66 19.49 -16.29
CA ASP A 51 1.38 20.74 -16.48
C ASP A 51 2.33 21.00 -15.28
N PRO A 52 3.64 21.22 -15.52
CA PRO A 52 4.61 21.45 -14.45
C PRO A 52 4.30 22.71 -13.61
N LEU A 53 3.73 23.75 -14.21
CA LEU A 53 3.32 24.97 -13.50
C LEU A 53 2.10 24.70 -12.62
N ALA A 54 1.13 23.90 -13.10
CA ALA A 54 0.00 23.47 -12.29
C ALA A 54 0.46 22.67 -11.06
N GLU A 55 1.44 21.78 -11.24
CA GLU A 55 2.00 21.01 -10.14
C GLU A 55 2.79 21.88 -9.14
N GLN A 56 3.56 22.85 -9.63
CA GLN A 56 4.25 23.83 -8.80
C GLN A 56 3.26 24.62 -7.93
N LEU A 57 2.16 25.11 -8.53
CA LEU A 57 1.10 25.83 -7.83
C LEU A 57 0.42 24.97 -6.76
N ARG A 58 0.01 23.73 -7.12
CA ARG A 58 -0.58 22.78 -6.18
C ARG A 58 0.34 22.50 -5.00
N THR A 59 1.61 22.23 -5.28
CA THR A 59 2.62 21.89 -4.27
C THR A 59 2.82 23.05 -3.29
N ALA A 60 2.97 24.28 -3.78
CA ALA A 60 3.17 25.45 -2.93
C ALA A 60 1.99 25.69 -1.98
N LEU A 61 0.77 25.72 -2.52
CA LEU A 61 -0.45 25.95 -1.73
C LEU A 61 -0.76 24.80 -0.77
N TYR A 62 -0.54 23.56 -1.20
CA TYR A 62 -0.73 22.38 -0.34
C TYR A 62 0.30 22.34 0.79
N ARG A 63 1.55 22.72 0.53
CA ARG A 63 2.60 22.82 1.55
C ARG A 63 2.26 23.86 2.60
N ALA A 64 1.77 25.03 2.19
CA ALA A 64 1.36 26.10 3.10
C ALA A 64 0.23 25.64 4.04
N ARG A 65 -0.87 25.11 3.46
CA ARG A 65 -1.96 24.51 4.24
C ARG A 65 -1.44 23.43 5.18
N LEU A 66 -0.55 22.58 4.67
CA LEU A 66 -0.08 21.46 5.46
C LEU A 66 0.77 21.91 6.65
N ASN A 67 1.67 22.87 6.46
CA ASN A 67 2.48 23.41 7.54
C ASN A 67 1.61 24.10 8.60
N ALA A 68 0.56 24.82 8.19
CA ALA A 68 -0.42 25.38 9.10
C ALA A 68 -1.23 24.31 9.87
N ALA A 69 -1.56 23.18 9.23
CA ALA A 69 -2.44 22.17 9.79
C ALA A 69 -1.74 21.00 10.52
N SER A 70 -0.42 20.90 10.44
CA SER A 70 0.37 19.77 10.98
C SER A 70 1.56 20.20 11.85
N SER A 71 1.50 21.40 12.41
CA SER A 71 2.51 21.94 13.32
C SER A 71 1.87 22.65 14.50
N THR A 72 2.66 22.95 15.53
CA THR A 72 2.28 23.87 16.61
C THR A 72 2.83 25.26 16.37
N LEU A 73 3.47 25.52 15.22
CA LEU A 73 4.04 26.84 14.92
C LEU A 73 2.91 27.87 14.91
N GLN A 74 3.23 29.10 15.32
CA GLN A 74 2.32 30.23 15.16
C GLN A 74 1.91 30.35 13.68
N LEU A 75 0.65 30.71 13.41
CA LEU A 75 0.16 30.76 12.02
C LEU A 75 0.84 31.89 11.21
N SER A 76 1.45 32.85 11.89
CA SER A 76 2.33 33.90 11.34
C SER A 76 3.74 33.41 10.95
N HIS A 77 4.12 32.18 11.31
CA HIS A 77 5.48 31.69 11.10
C HIS A 77 5.87 31.63 9.60
N PRO A 78 7.07 32.10 9.19
CA PRO A 78 7.48 32.14 7.78
C PRO A 78 7.48 30.79 7.05
N LEU A 79 7.70 29.68 7.77
CA LEU A 79 7.60 28.34 7.16
C LEU A 79 6.18 27.97 6.69
N ILE A 80 5.15 28.67 7.15
CA ILE A 80 3.77 28.46 6.72
C ILE A 80 3.51 29.24 5.43
N TRP A 81 3.85 30.53 5.42
CA TRP A 81 3.65 31.41 4.26
C TRP A 81 4.63 32.59 4.30
N THR A 82 5.12 33.02 3.13
CA THR A 82 6.01 34.19 2.99
C THR A 82 5.65 35.00 1.75
N ASP A 83 6.06 36.27 1.73
CA ASP A 83 5.90 37.17 0.58
C ASP A 83 6.61 36.66 -0.68
N GLN A 84 7.67 35.85 -0.54
CA GLN A 84 8.33 35.23 -1.68
C GLN A 84 7.47 34.12 -2.27
N ILE A 85 6.98 33.20 -1.43
CA ILE A 85 6.10 32.10 -1.88
C ILE A 85 4.83 32.68 -2.50
N GLU A 86 4.30 33.76 -1.93
CA GLU A 86 3.13 34.43 -2.47
C GLU A 86 3.39 35.00 -3.88
N ARG A 87 4.49 35.72 -4.08
CA ARG A 87 4.86 36.27 -5.40
C ARG A 87 5.07 35.16 -6.43
N ASP A 88 5.68 34.05 -6.02
CA ASP A 88 5.88 32.88 -6.89
C ASP A 88 4.53 32.26 -7.28
N VAL A 89 3.61 32.09 -6.31
CA VAL A 89 2.26 31.58 -6.53
C VAL A 89 1.45 32.50 -7.44
N GLN A 90 1.50 33.82 -7.25
CA GLN A 90 0.82 34.80 -8.10
C GLN A 90 1.35 34.79 -9.53
N THR A 91 2.67 34.66 -9.68
CA THR A 91 3.33 34.59 -10.99
C THR A 91 2.95 33.31 -11.73
N VAL A 92 2.96 32.16 -11.05
CA VAL A 92 2.52 30.89 -11.64
C VAL A 92 1.03 30.94 -12.00
N ALA A 93 0.20 31.51 -11.14
CA ALA A 93 -1.23 31.65 -11.39
C ALA A 93 -1.54 32.55 -12.59
N SER A 94 -0.80 33.65 -12.78
CA SER A 94 -0.99 34.54 -13.94
C SER A 94 -0.63 33.86 -15.26
N PHE A 95 0.40 33.02 -15.29
CA PHE A 95 0.73 32.21 -16.47
C PHE A 95 -0.38 31.19 -16.79
N LEU A 96 -0.91 30.51 -15.77
CA LEU A 96 -1.96 29.50 -15.93
C LEU A 96 -3.35 30.10 -16.22
N GLN A 97 -3.57 31.38 -15.93
CA GLN A 97 -4.86 32.04 -16.16
C GLN A 97 -5.26 32.08 -17.64
N LEU A 98 -4.29 32.08 -18.55
CA LEU A 98 -4.54 32.06 -20.00
C LEU A 98 -5.15 30.73 -20.46
N SER A 99 -4.72 29.61 -19.88
CA SER A 99 -5.23 28.28 -20.19
C SER A 99 -6.42 27.86 -19.33
N THR A 100 -6.54 28.43 -18.13
CA THR A 100 -7.53 28.02 -17.13
C THR A 100 -8.28 29.23 -16.56
N PRO A 101 -9.33 29.72 -17.26
CA PRO A 101 -10.14 30.85 -16.80
C PRO A 101 -10.75 30.59 -15.43
N GLY A 102 -10.67 31.56 -14.52
CA GLY A 102 -11.22 31.47 -13.16
C GLY A 102 -10.28 30.90 -12.10
N LEU A 103 -9.12 30.33 -12.49
CA LEU A 103 -8.11 29.88 -11.53
C LEU A 103 -7.64 31.00 -10.59
N ALA A 104 -7.40 32.20 -11.14
CA ALA A 104 -6.92 33.36 -10.40
C ALA A 104 -7.82 33.70 -9.21
N VAL A 105 -9.15 33.63 -9.37
CA VAL A 105 -10.11 33.93 -8.30
C VAL A 105 -9.92 33.00 -7.09
N HIS A 106 -9.72 31.70 -7.35
CA HIS A 106 -9.52 30.73 -6.27
C HIS A 106 -8.13 30.82 -5.64
N VAL A 107 -7.10 31.17 -6.43
CA VAL A 107 -5.74 31.40 -5.90
C VAL A 107 -5.70 32.65 -5.03
N ASP A 108 -6.28 33.76 -5.49
CA ASP A 108 -6.35 35.02 -4.73
C ASP A 108 -7.11 34.84 -3.41
N GLU A 109 -8.20 34.07 -3.44
CA GLU A 109 -8.94 33.72 -2.21
C GLU A 109 -8.08 32.86 -1.26
N ALA A 110 -7.30 31.91 -1.78
CA ALA A 110 -6.41 31.10 -0.96
C ALA A 110 -5.30 31.95 -0.32
N ILE A 111 -4.70 32.88 -1.09
CA ILE A 111 -3.70 33.84 -0.59
C ILE A 111 -4.32 34.74 0.48
N ARG A 112 -5.52 35.28 0.24
CA ARG A 112 -6.25 36.10 1.21
C ARG A 112 -6.45 35.35 2.53
N LEU A 113 -6.86 34.08 2.46
CA LEU A 113 -7.05 33.24 3.64
C LEU A 113 -5.73 32.92 4.35
N LEU A 114 -4.62 32.72 3.63
CA LEU A 114 -3.29 32.54 4.20
C LEU A 114 -2.79 33.80 4.92
N ARG A 115 -2.97 34.97 4.31
CA ARG A 115 -2.67 36.26 4.96
C ARG A 115 -3.52 36.48 6.20
N LEU A 116 -4.82 36.15 6.14
CA LEU A 116 -5.69 36.20 7.31
C LEU A 116 -5.20 35.26 8.41
N LEU A 117 -4.76 34.04 8.07
CA LEU A 117 -4.16 33.10 9.03
C LEU A 117 -2.91 33.68 9.70
N GLN A 118 -2.08 34.40 8.96
CA GLN A 118 -0.89 35.05 9.51
C GLN A 118 -1.20 36.19 10.48
N LEU A 119 -2.43 36.72 10.51
CA LEU A 119 -2.85 37.70 11.54
C LEU A 119 -3.15 37.04 12.90
N PHE A 120 -3.22 35.71 12.94
CA PHE A 120 -3.44 34.97 14.18
C PHE A 120 -2.09 34.45 14.69
N ASP A 121 -1.60 35.02 15.78
CA ASP A 121 -0.40 34.50 16.47
C ASP A 121 -0.66 33.18 17.20
N HIS A 122 -1.92 32.73 17.20
CA HIS A 122 -2.35 31.59 17.97
C HIS A 122 -2.62 30.36 17.10
N ASN A 123 -2.01 29.23 17.46
CA ASN A 123 -2.29 27.92 16.88
C ASN A 123 -3.06 27.04 17.89
N PRO A 124 -4.33 26.68 17.62
CA PRO A 124 -5.12 25.83 18.51
C PRO A 124 -4.49 24.47 18.86
N ILE A 125 -3.64 23.91 17.97
CA ILE A 125 -2.91 22.66 18.24
C ILE A 125 -1.86 22.89 19.34
N GLN A 126 -1.19 24.04 19.33
CA GLN A 126 -0.19 24.40 20.33
C GLN A 126 -0.83 24.48 21.72
N GLU A 127 -1.95 25.18 21.86
CA GLU A 127 -2.70 25.28 23.11
C GLU A 127 -3.14 23.92 23.63
N ALA A 128 -3.71 23.09 22.75
CA ALA A 128 -4.17 21.77 23.12
C ALA A 128 -3.01 20.87 23.57
N LEU A 129 -1.86 20.96 22.91
CA LEU A 129 -0.65 20.23 23.31
C LEU A 129 -0.14 20.74 24.66
N GLN A 130 0.02 22.06 24.84
CA GLN A 130 0.48 22.64 26.10
C GLN A 130 -0.40 22.22 27.27
N ALA A 131 -1.72 22.29 27.11
CA ALA A 131 -2.67 21.89 28.15
C ALA A 131 -2.56 20.39 28.51
N ASP A 132 -2.22 19.52 27.56
CA ASP A 132 -1.99 18.09 27.84
C ASP A 132 -0.62 17.83 28.49
N LEU A 133 0.42 18.57 28.10
CA LEU A 133 1.73 18.55 28.76
C LEU A 133 1.59 18.97 30.23
N ASP A 134 0.96 20.13 30.48
CA ASP A 134 0.73 20.65 31.83
C ASP A 134 -0.06 19.65 32.71
N ARG A 135 -1.10 19.02 32.14
CA ARG A 135 -1.89 17.99 32.83
C ARG A 135 -1.05 16.78 33.21
N ARG A 136 -0.13 16.36 32.35
CA ARG A 136 0.72 15.17 32.57
C ARG A 136 1.91 15.45 33.47
N ARG A 137 2.39 16.69 33.57
CA ARG A 137 3.44 17.07 34.53
C ARG A 137 3.05 16.76 35.97
N VAL A 138 1.76 16.90 36.29
CA VAL A 138 1.23 16.61 37.63
C VAL A 138 1.18 15.10 37.93
N LEU A 139 1.23 14.25 36.90
CA LEU A 139 1.23 12.80 37.08
C LEU A 139 2.64 12.33 37.48
N PRO A 140 2.74 11.44 38.49
CA PRO A 140 4.02 10.91 38.93
C PRO A 140 4.74 10.21 37.76
N ARG A 141 6.06 10.39 37.66
CA ARG A 141 6.87 9.71 36.65
C ARG A 141 6.66 8.18 36.81
N PRO A 142 6.23 7.45 35.77
CA PRO A 142 6.24 6.00 35.79
C PRO A 142 7.65 5.51 36.10
N ARG A 143 7.74 4.33 36.75
CA ARG A 143 9.04 3.71 37.01
C ARG A 143 9.79 3.54 35.69
N THR A 144 11.08 3.89 35.69
CA THR A 144 11.95 3.69 34.54
C THR A 144 11.84 2.26 34.05
N TRP A 145 11.73 2.09 32.74
CA TRP A 145 11.60 0.76 32.14
C TRP A 145 12.89 -0.04 32.38
N PRO A 146 12.79 -1.25 32.95
CA PRO A 146 13.97 -2.09 33.17
C PRO A 146 14.70 -2.35 31.85
N GLY A 147 15.99 -2.01 31.78
CA GLY A 147 16.84 -2.26 30.61
C GLY A 147 16.85 -1.17 29.53
N PHE A 148 16.16 -0.05 29.74
CA PHE A 148 16.21 1.10 28.84
C PHE A 148 16.94 2.28 29.49
N PRO A 149 17.73 3.06 28.72
CA PRO A 149 18.36 4.26 29.25
C PRO A 149 17.29 5.24 29.72
N ALA A 150 17.52 5.86 30.88
CA ALA A 150 16.66 6.94 31.35
C ALA A 150 16.86 8.15 30.44
N GLU A 151 15.92 8.38 29.53
CA GLU A 151 15.87 9.58 28.71
C GLU A 151 15.39 10.77 29.58
N PRO A 152 16.03 11.95 29.48
CA PRO A 152 15.56 13.14 30.19
C PRO A 152 14.18 13.58 29.69
N ALA A 153 13.92 13.39 28.39
CA ALA A 153 12.63 13.66 27.76
C ALA A 153 11.63 12.54 28.07
N ARG A 154 10.53 12.90 28.72
CA ARG A 154 9.42 12.00 29.05
C ARG A 154 8.51 11.78 27.85
N TRP A 155 8.38 12.79 26.98
CA TRP A 155 7.43 12.77 25.88
C TRP A 155 8.13 13.04 24.56
N ALA A 156 7.55 12.58 23.47
CA ALA A 156 8.06 12.84 22.13
C ALA A 156 6.99 13.44 21.23
N LEU A 157 7.31 14.59 20.61
CA LEU A 157 6.52 15.23 19.58
C LEU A 157 7.07 14.86 18.21
N VAL A 158 6.32 14.04 17.47
CA VAL A 158 6.73 13.59 16.13
C VAL A 158 6.28 14.59 15.08
N VAL A 159 7.25 15.18 14.38
CA VAL A 159 7.06 16.27 13.43
C VAL A 159 7.64 15.92 12.06
N ARG A 160 7.17 16.60 11.01
CA ARG A 160 7.73 16.42 9.66
C ARG A 160 9.18 16.92 9.61
N PRO A 161 10.08 16.28 8.85
CA PRO A 161 11.48 16.71 8.72
C PRO A 161 11.63 18.20 8.37
N ALA A 162 10.79 18.70 7.47
CA ALA A 162 10.81 20.11 7.05
C ALA A 162 10.41 21.12 8.14
N LEU A 163 9.91 20.66 9.28
CA LEU A 163 9.48 21.49 10.42
C LEU A 163 10.31 21.24 11.67
N ALA A 164 11.21 20.25 11.65
CA ALA A 164 11.88 19.75 12.84
C ALA A 164 12.65 20.83 13.57
N GLU A 165 13.47 21.60 12.86
CA GLU A 165 14.30 22.67 13.44
C GLU A 165 13.45 23.77 14.08
N ALA A 166 12.43 24.27 13.38
CA ALA A 166 11.56 25.33 13.91
C ALA A 166 10.74 24.85 15.12
N MET A 167 10.25 23.61 15.08
CA MET A 167 9.52 23.01 16.20
C MET A 167 10.46 22.78 17.39
N GLN A 168 11.70 22.34 17.14
CA GLN A 168 12.69 22.16 18.19
C GLN A 168 13.06 23.49 18.85
N ALA A 169 13.16 24.58 18.07
CA ALA A 169 13.36 25.92 18.62
C ALA A 169 12.15 26.40 19.43
N GLN A 170 10.91 26.18 18.94
CA GLN A 170 9.68 26.55 19.66
C GLN A 170 9.56 25.86 21.02
N TRP A 171 9.98 24.60 21.10
CA TRP A 171 9.84 23.75 22.28
C TRP A 171 11.17 23.56 23.03
N ALA A 172 12.16 24.44 22.82
CA ALA A 172 13.49 24.30 23.40
C ALA A 172 13.50 24.38 24.94
N ASP A 173 12.59 25.17 25.52
CA ASP A 173 12.45 25.33 26.97
C ASP A 173 11.70 24.16 27.63
N GLU A 174 11.09 23.27 26.84
CA GLU A 174 10.38 22.09 27.35
C GLU A 174 11.33 20.89 27.47
N GLU A 175 12.12 20.86 28.54
CA GLU A 175 13.12 19.81 28.80
C GLU A 175 12.54 18.37 28.80
N GLU A 176 11.26 18.21 29.15
CA GLU A 176 10.58 16.92 29.17
C GLU A 176 10.04 16.48 27.79
N LEU A 177 10.15 17.32 26.75
CA LEU A 177 9.59 17.08 25.42
C LEU A 177 10.70 16.98 24.35
N ALA A 178 10.86 15.79 23.76
CA ALA A 178 11.72 15.60 22.60
C ALA A 178 10.97 15.87 21.30
N VAL A 179 11.46 16.81 20.47
CA VAL A 179 10.96 17.00 19.11
C VAL A 179 11.73 16.07 18.16
N LEU A 180 11.02 15.18 17.47
CA LEU A 180 11.61 14.12 16.65
C LEU A 180 10.97 14.02 15.27
N THR A 181 11.75 13.62 14.29
CA THR A 181 11.24 13.17 12.98
C THR A 181 10.90 11.68 13.00
N PRO A 182 10.06 11.17 12.07
CA PRO A 182 9.76 9.75 11.99
C PRO A 182 11.00 8.84 11.91
N SER A 183 12.07 9.27 11.24
CA SER A 183 13.33 8.52 11.16
C SER A 183 14.15 8.57 12.45
N GLN A 184 13.92 9.54 13.33
CA GLN A 184 14.56 9.61 14.65
C GLN A 184 13.76 8.85 15.71
N LEU A 185 12.54 8.42 15.38
CA LEU A 185 11.70 7.58 16.21
C LEU A 185 12.13 6.09 16.18
N THR A 186 12.95 5.69 15.19
CA THR A 186 13.52 4.33 15.11
C THR A 186 14.77 4.23 15.98
N GLY A 187 14.72 3.47 17.08
CA GLY A 187 15.87 3.27 17.99
C GLY A 187 15.46 2.93 19.43
N ASN A 188 16.41 2.65 20.33
CA ASN A 188 16.15 2.14 21.70
C ASN A 188 15.62 3.18 22.71
N ARG A 189 15.05 4.31 22.26
CA ARG A 189 14.56 5.37 23.14
C ARG A 189 13.12 5.07 23.54
N VAL A 190 12.76 5.16 24.81
CA VAL A 190 11.39 4.93 25.29
C VAL A 190 10.85 6.20 25.91
N PHE A 191 9.66 6.60 25.47
CA PHE A 191 8.90 7.75 25.94
C PHE A 191 7.69 7.28 26.76
N GLU A 192 7.23 8.10 27.67
CA GLU A 192 5.94 7.88 28.35
C GLU A 192 4.79 8.12 27.38
N HIS A 193 4.91 9.11 26.48
CA HIS A 193 3.83 9.49 25.60
C HIS A 193 4.32 10.04 24.26
N LEU A 194 3.65 9.67 23.18
CA LEU A 194 3.90 10.17 21.83
C LEU A 194 2.79 11.13 21.39
N TYR A 195 3.20 12.26 20.85
CA TYR A 195 2.34 13.27 20.26
C TYR A 195 2.53 13.30 18.75
N LEU A 196 1.44 13.10 18.03
CA LEU A 196 1.40 13.15 16.57
C LEU A 196 0.52 14.29 16.10
N LEU A 197 0.94 15.00 15.05
CA LEU A 197 0.19 16.11 14.48
C LEU A 197 -0.19 15.79 13.04
N GLY A 198 -1.48 15.86 12.70
CA GLY A 198 -1.92 15.74 11.30
C GLY A 198 -2.84 14.56 11.01
N ALA A 199 -2.83 14.13 9.75
CA ALA A 199 -3.65 13.02 9.27
C ALA A 199 -3.06 11.66 9.70
N ALA A 200 -3.89 10.71 10.13
CA ALA A 200 -3.40 9.49 10.77
C ALA A 200 -2.65 8.55 9.80
N HIS A 201 -2.90 8.63 8.48
CA HIS A 201 -2.26 7.74 7.49
C HIS A 201 -0.77 8.01 7.30
N ARG A 202 -0.26 9.10 7.90
CA ARG A 202 1.12 9.54 7.75
C ARG A 202 2.06 8.90 8.76
N TYR A 203 1.50 8.30 9.79
CA TYR A 203 2.22 7.70 10.90
C TYR A 203 2.08 6.17 11.09
N PRO A 204 1.41 5.34 10.23
CA PRO A 204 1.28 3.90 10.48
C PRO A 204 2.64 3.20 10.58
N ALA A 205 3.55 3.44 9.64
CA ALA A 205 4.88 2.82 9.69
C ALA A 205 5.69 3.30 10.91
N ALA A 206 5.59 4.57 11.27
CA ALA A 206 6.32 5.13 12.42
C ALA A 206 5.77 4.62 13.77
N LEU A 207 4.44 4.45 13.88
CA LEU A 207 3.78 3.90 15.07
C LEU A 207 3.99 2.40 15.20
N LEU A 208 3.98 1.67 14.08
CA LEU A 208 4.15 0.21 14.06
C LEU A 208 5.63 -0.20 14.19
N ALA A 209 6.56 0.65 13.73
CA ALA A 209 8.00 0.39 13.81
C ALA A 209 8.65 0.91 15.11
N SER A 210 7.90 1.55 16.01
CA SER A 210 8.45 2.15 17.23
C SER A 210 7.70 1.65 18.48
N PRO A 211 8.18 0.57 19.13
CA PRO A 211 7.59 0.00 20.34
C PRO A 211 7.87 0.85 21.60
N HIS A 212 7.77 2.18 21.52
CA HIS A 212 8.47 3.07 22.44
C HIS A 212 7.63 4.12 23.17
N ALA A 213 6.29 4.16 23.09
CA ALA A 213 5.53 4.90 24.10
C ALA A 213 4.29 4.23 24.69
N LEU A 214 4.09 4.42 26.01
CA LEU A 214 2.96 3.90 26.78
C LEU A 214 1.60 4.45 26.31
N GLY A 215 1.61 5.63 25.70
CA GLY A 215 0.43 6.24 25.11
C GLY A 215 0.76 7.03 23.86
N VAL A 216 -0.26 7.20 23.01
CA VAL A 216 -0.19 8.01 21.80
C VAL A 216 -1.39 8.95 21.77
N THR A 217 -1.17 10.24 21.52
CA THR A 217 -2.21 11.22 21.21
C THR A 217 -2.01 11.73 19.78
N LEU A 218 -3.08 11.70 18.98
CA LEU A 218 -3.11 12.31 17.66
C LEU A 218 -3.94 13.61 17.71
N TYR A 219 -3.27 14.74 17.48
CA TYR A 219 -3.91 16.04 17.27
C TYR A 219 -4.22 16.24 15.79
N ARG A 220 -5.48 16.56 15.50
CA ARG A 220 -5.91 16.88 14.14
C ARG A 220 -7.12 17.81 14.13
N TYR A 221 -7.23 18.57 13.06
CA TYR A 221 -8.47 19.25 12.70
C TYR A 221 -9.49 18.27 12.12
N SER A 222 -10.77 18.49 12.41
CA SER A 222 -11.90 17.68 11.92
C SER A 222 -11.98 17.58 10.39
N PHE A 223 -11.59 18.64 9.67
CA PHE A 223 -11.62 18.70 8.20
C PHE A 223 -10.50 17.89 7.52
N MET A 224 -9.48 17.45 8.27
CA MET A 224 -8.50 16.51 7.76
C MET A 224 -9.10 15.10 7.77
N PHE A 225 -9.95 14.85 6.78
CA PHE A 225 -10.52 13.53 6.57
C PHE A 225 -9.43 12.55 6.14
N ASP A 226 -9.14 11.62 7.03
CA ASP A 226 -8.60 10.33 6.63
C ASP A 226 -9.72 9.55 5.92
N GLN A 227 -9.87 9.73 4.60
CA GLN A 227 -10.63 8.77 3.82
C GLN A 227 -9.95 7.40 4.03
N ASN A 228 -10.66 6.48 4.70
CA ASN A 228 -10.30 5.07 4.87
C ASN A 228 -9.26 4.66 5.94
N ILE A 229 -9.12 5.37 7.07
CA ILE A 229 -8.41 4.79 8.25
C ILE A 229 -9.36 4.30 9.36
N ARG A 230 -10.65 4.63 9.26
CA ARG A 230 -11.65 4.14 10.23
C ARG A 230 -11.79 2.62 10.26
N ARG A 231 -11.26 1.89 9.27
CA ARG A 231 -11.30 0.41 9.23
C ARG A 231 -9.97 -0.30 9.46
N PRO A 232 -8.79 0.15 8.98
CA PRO A 232 -7.57 -0.66 9.08
C PRO A 232 -7.00 -0.72 10.50
N LEU A 233 -6.81 0.40 11.22
CA LEU A 233 -6.02 0.35 12.46
C LEU A 233 -6.75 -0.35 13.61
N LEU A 234 -8.05 -0.07 13.78
CA LEU A 234 -8.88 -0.69 14.81
C LEU A 234 -9.18 -2.16 14.48
N GLN A 235 -9.44 -2.53 13.21
CA GLN A 235 -9.65 -3.94 12.86
C GLN A 235 -8.35 -4.76 12.83
N VAL A 236 -7.20 -4.16 12.54
CA VAL A 236 -5.87 -4.81 12.64
C VAL A 236 -5.49 -5.04 14.11
N LEU A 237 -5.88 -4.16 15.02
CA LEU A 237 -5.67 -4.32 16.46
C LEU A 237 -6.75 -5.17 17.17
N GLN A 238 -7.97 -5.25 16.61
CA GLN A 238 -9.08 -6.06 17.14
C GLN A 238 -9.14 -7.48 16.55
N SER A 239 -8.40 -7.78 15.48
CA SER A 239 -8.38 -9.13 14.87
C SER A 239 -7.52 -10.16 15.61
N SER A 240 -6.86 -9.78 16.70
CA SER A 240 -6.13 -10.69 17.59
C SER A 240 -6.93 -10.92 18.89
N ASN A 241 -7.74 -11.99 18.93
CA ASN A 241 -8.36 -12.63 20.11
C ASN A 241 -9.11 -11.68 21.09
N THR A 242 -10.44 -11.68 21.19
CA THR A 242 -11.29 -12.70 21.82
C THR A 242 -12.76 -12.28 21.66
N GLU A 243 -13.69 -13.20 21.93
CA GLU A 243 -15.16 -13.10 21.90
C GLU A 243 -15.81 -11.73 22.19
N PRO A 244 -17.05 -11.48 21.69
CA PRO A 244 -17.77 -10.24 21.95
C PRO A 244 -17.95 -10.01 23.45
N VAL A 245 -17.45 -8.88 23.95
CA VAL A 245 -17.80 -8.37 25.28
C VAL A 245 -19.32 -8.19 25.30
N PRO A 246 -20.07 -8.90 26.17
CA PRO A 246 -21.49 -8.68 26.27
C PRO A 246 -21.73 -7.29 26.85
N GLU A 247 -22.72 -6.59 26.29
CA GLU A 247 -23.20 -5.33 26.82
C GLU A 247 -23.67 -5.57 28.26
N ILE A 248 -22.92 -5.04 29.23
CA ILE A 248 -23.29 -5.11 30.65
C ILE A 248 -24.49 -4.17 30.84
N GLN A 249 -25.69 -4.73 30.91
CA GLN A 249 -26.73 -4.16 31.76
C GLN A 249 -26.66 -4.87 33.13
N LEU A 250 -26.21 -4.14 34.16
CA LEU A 250 -26.46 -4.55 35.55
C LEU A 250 -27.96 -4.31 35.84
N PRO A 251 -28.74 -5.16 36.54
CA PRO A 251 -28.36 -6.28 37.41
C PRO A 251 -29.17 -7.61 37.24
N LEU A 252 -28.71 -8.63 37.99
CA LEU A 252 -29.35 -9.92 38.39
C LEU A 252 -29.51 -11.05 37.35
N ILE A 253 -28.69 -12.10 37.53
CA ILE A 253 -28.93 -13.47 37.04
C ILE A 253 -29.42 -14.32 38.22
N PRO A 254 -30.38 -15.25 38.00
CA PRO A 254 -30.08 -16.63 38.38
C PRO A 254 -30.30 -17.65 37.25
N ALA A 255 -29.16 -18.26 36.89
CA ALA A 255 -28.89 -19.67 36.62
C ALA A 255 -29.47 -20.39 35.38
N ILE A 256 -28.69 -21.42 34.97
CA ILE A 256 -29.08 -22.61 34.18
C ILE A 256 -29.04 -22.37 32.64
N GLU A 257 -28.40 -23.14 31.74
CA GLU A 257 -27.78 -24.48 31.75
C GLU A 257 -26.75 -24.61 30.61
N ARG A 258 -25.84 -25.57 30.74
CA ARG A 258 -24.92 -26.04 29.68
C ARG A 258 -25.71 -26.76 28.58
N VAL A 259 -25.37 -26.49 27.32
CA VAL A 259 -25.68 -27.41 26.20
C VAL A 259 -24.37 -27.79 25.50
N GLN A 260 -24.25 -29.09 25.22
CA GLN A 260 -23.09 -29.78 24.69
C GLN A 260 -23.53 -30.53 23.41
N TRP A 261 -22.56 -30.86 22.52
CA TRP A 261 -22.61 -31.84 21.40
C TRP A 261 -23.17 -31.38 20.03
N LEU A 262 -22.69 -31.80 18.83
CA LEU A 262 -21.84 -32.91 18.31
C LEU A 262 -21.23 -32.54 16.91
N PRO A 263 -20.25 -33.29 16.38
CA PRO A 263 -19.68 -33.13 15.02
C PRO A 263 -20.34 -34.08 13.99
N GLN A 264 -20.57 -33.62 12.75
CA GLN A 264 -20.92 -34.46 11.59
C GLN A 264 -20.29 -33.87 10.32
N LEU A 265 -19.33 -34.60 9.70
CA LEU A 265 -19.45 -35.57 8.59
C LEU A 265 -19.54 -34.90 7.20
N ALA A 266 -18.49 -35.16 6.41
CA ALA A 266 -18.35 -34.74 5.02
C ALA A 266 -19.29 -35.53 4.07
N PRO A 267 -19.62 -34.97 2.89
CA PRO A 267 -19.94 -35.75 1.71
C PRO A 267 -18.80 -35.71 0.67
N GLU A 268 -18.73 -36.84 -0.03
CA GLU A 268 -17.71 -37.30 -0.95
C GLU A 268 -17.78 -36.66 -2.35
N ASN A 269 -16.62 -36.61 -3.01
CA ASN A 269 -16.36 -36.71 -4.45
C ASN A 269 -17.25 -35.93 -5.45
N PHE A 270 -16.68 -34.86 -6.02
CA PHE A 270 -16.94 -34.44 -7.40
C PHE A 270 -15.61 -34.11 -8.08
N ASN A 271 -15.18 -34.98 -8.99
CA ASN A 271 -14.10 -34.72 -9.93
C ASN A 271 -14.68 -33.98 -11.14
N ASP A 272 -14.40 -32.68 -11.25
CA ASP A 272 -14.55 -31.91 -12.50
C ASP A 272 -13.25 -31.11 -12.73
N VAL A 273 -12.25 -31.80 -13.29
CA VAL A 273 -11.04 -31.18 -13.84
C VAL A 273 -11.39 -30.67 -15.24
N MET A 274 -11.39 -29.35 -15.44
CA MET A 274 -11.33 -28.78 -16.79
C MET A 274 -9.93 -29.03 -17.37
N PRO A 275 -9.78 -29.40 -18.66
CA PRO A 275 -8.48 -29.66 -19.24
C PRO A 275 -7.70 -28.36 -19.45
N GLU A 276 -6.42 -28.36 -19.09
CA GLU A 276 -5.41 -27.30 -19.33
C GLU A 276 -5.20 -26.94 -20.83
N ALA A 277 -5.95 -27.57 -21.75
CA ALA A 277 -5.78 -27.46 -23.20
C ALA A 277 -6.13 -26.09 -23.83
N LEU A 278 -6.60 -25.10 -23.07
CA LEU A 278 -6.85 -23.75 -23.58
C LEU A 278 -5.71 -22.76 -23.30
N ALA A 279 -4.69 -23.14 -22.54
CA ALA A 279 -3.55 -22.27 -22.21
C ALA A 279 -2.38 -22.38 -23.22
N ASP A 280 -2.29 -23.48 -23.97
CA ASP A 280 -1.11 -23.83 -24.79
C ASP A 280 -1.32 -23.76 -26.32
N ILE A 281 -2.27 -22.96 -26.81
CA ILE A 281 -2.29 -22.64 -28.25
C ILE A 281 -1.30 -21.52 -28.52
N ASP A 282 -0.03 -21.91 -28.55
CA ASP A 282 1.08 -21.19 -29.15
C ASP A 282 0.86 -21.16 -30.68
N LEU A 283 0.77 -19.98 -31.27
CA LEU A 283 0.79 -19.80 -32.72
C LEU A 283 1.99 -18.94 -33.11
N LYS A 284 2.82 -19.59 -33.93
CA LYS A 284 3.99 -19.09 -34.65
C LYS A 284 3.65 -17.95 -35.63
N GLU A 285 4.68 -17.12 -35.80
CA GLU A 285 5.04 -16.29 -36.97
C GLU A 285 4.53 -14.83 -37.09
N PRO A 286 5.33 -13.96 -37.76
CA PRO A 286 5.65 -12.62 -37.27
C PRO A 286 4.95 -11.51 -38.06
N ASP A 287 4.53 -10.45 -37.35
CA ASP A 287 4.26 -9.17 -37.99
C ASP A 287 5.58 -8.38 -38.06
N GLU A 288 6.12 -8.27 -39.28
CA GLU A 288 7.17 -7.30 -39.62
C GLU A 288 6.71 -5.89 -39.22
N VAL A 289 7.37 -5.32 -38.22
CA VAL A 289 7.18 -3.91 -37.88
C VAL A 289 7.99 -3.07 -38.87
N LEU A 290 7.27 -2.50 -39.85
CA LEU A 290 7.69 -1.32 -40.59
C LEU A 290 8.02 -0.19 -39.59
N SER A 291 9.31 0.04 -39.38
CA SER A 291 9.85 1.23 -38.76
C SER A 291 9.60 2.42 -39.68
N TRP A 292 8.91 3.45 -39.19
CA TRP A 292 8.98 4.77 -39.79
C TRP A 292 10.35 5.37 -39.43
N GLN A 293 11.25 5.39 -40.42
CA GLN A 293 12.47 6.19 -40.40
C GLN A 293 12.17 7.50 -41.13
N ASP A 294 12.47 8.63 -40.49
CA ASP A 294 12.81 9.86 -41.21
C ASP A 294 14.32 9.88 -41.44
N GLU A 295 14.68 10.24 -42.67
CA GLU A 295 16.00 10.29 -43.29
C GLU A 295 16.98 11.19 -42.49
N LEU A 296 18.27 10.87 -42.32
CA LEU A 296 19.35 10.97 -43.31
C LEU A 296 20.66 10.48 -42.66
N THR A 297 21.30 9.41 -43.16
CA THR A 297 22.65 9.38 -43.80
C THR A 297 23.15 7.93 -43.98
N PRO A 298 24.00 7.67 -45.01
CA PRO A 298 24.07 6.38 -45.68
C PRO A 298 25.27 5.49 -45.31
N ALA A 299 25.06 4.20 -45.64
CA ALA A 299 26.00 3.22 -46.18
C ALA A 299 27.17 2.73 -45.30
N GLY A 300 26.97 1.54 -44.73
CA GLY A 300 28.02 0.66 -44.20
C GLY A 300 27.47 -0.73 -43.80
N SER A 301 27.18 -1.56 -44.80
CA SER A 301 26.97 -3.04 -44.82
C SER A 301 27.74 -3.87 -43.76
N PRO A 302 27.46 -5.18 -43.54
CA PRO A 302 26.20 -5.96 -43.56
C PRO A 302 25.97 -6.70 -42.23
N ASN A 303 24.70 -6.98 -41.91
CA ASN A 303 24.35 -7.99 -40.91
C ASN A 303 24.60 -9.40 -41.50
N PRO A 304 25.24 -10.30 -40.74
CA PRO A 304 24.63 -11.61 -40.55
C PRO A 304 24.81 -12.10 -39.10
N GLY A 305 23.69 -12.18 -38.37
CA GLY A 305 23.61 -12.78 -37.04
C GLY A 305 22.37 -12.29 -36.32
N GLY A 306 21.29 -13.08 -36.38
CA GLY A 306 19.97 -12.72 -35.87
C GLY A 306 19.99 -12.12 -34.47
N VAL A 307 19.49 -10.90 -34.35
CA VAL A 307 19.31 -10.25 -33.05
C VAL A 307 18.04 -10.79 -32.43
N ASN A 308 18.25 -11.60 -31.39
CA ASN A 308 17.25 -12.21 -30.54
C ASN A 308 16.60 -11.12 -29.66
N TRP A 309 15.45 -10.60 -30.07
CA TRP A 309 14.66 -9.64 -29.29
C TRP A 309 13.55 -10.37 -28.53
N ASP A 310 13.89 -10.89 -27.35
CA ASP A 310 13.01 -10.94 -26.16
C ASP A 310 13.70 -11.49 -24.90
N ASN A 311 15.04 -11.46 -24.83
CA ASN A 311 15.73 -11.65 -23.55
C ASN A 311 15.88 -10.29 -22.88
N HIS A 312 14.85 -9.86 -22.15
CA HIS A 312 15.07 -8.85 -21.11
C HIS A 312 16.22 -9.37 -20.24
N GLN A 313 17.36 -8.70 -20.34
CA GLN A 313 18.52 -9.02 -19.53
C GLN A 313 18.34 -8.27 -18.21
N THR A 314 18.50 -8.98 -17.11
CA THR A 314 18.42 -8.41 -15.77
C THR A 314 19.65 -8.78 -14.96
N LEU A 315 19.94 -7.96 -13.97
CA LEU A 315 21.05 -8.15 -13.06
C LEU A 315 20.57 -9.08 -11.95
N ALA A 316 21.12 -10.30 -11.89
CA ALA A 316 20.74 -11.30 -10.91
C ALA A 316 21.94 -11.72 -10.06
N ARG A 317 21.66 -12.06 -8.81
CA ARG A 317 22.63 -12.59 -7.86
C ARG A 317 22.37 -14.07 -7.62
N GLU A 318 23.44 -14.86 -7.64
CA GLU A 318 23.40 -16.27 -7.31
C GLU A 318 23.40 -16.44 -5.78
N VAL A 319 22.37 -17.11 -5.27
CA VAL A 319 22.16 -17.35 -3.85
C VAL A 319 22.05 -18.86 -3.62
N MET A 320 22.92 -19.40 -2.78
CA MET A 320 22.89 -20.80 -2.38
C MET A 320 21.97 -20.95 -1.18
N VAL A 321 21.00 -21.85 -1.29
CA VAL A 321 20.00 -22.10 -0.24
C VAL A 321 19.96 -23.57 0.17
N GLU A 322 19.56 -23.83 1.41
CA GLU A 322 19.29 -25.19 1.89
C GLU A 322 17.90 -25.67 1.42
N THR A 323 17.86 -26.91 0.93
CA THR A 323 16.65 -27.59 0.48
C THR A 323 16.61 -29.00 1.08
N LEU A 324 15.46 -29.67 0.98
CA LEU A 324 15.33 -31.08 1.39
C LEU A 324 16.36 -32.01 0.73
N HIS A 325 16.83 -31.68 -0.48
CA HIS A 325 17.78 -32.49 -1.26
C HIS A 325 19.22 -31.94 -1.19
N GLY A 326 19.52 -31.12 -0.20
CA GLY A 326 20.82 -30.47 -0.05
C GLY A 326 20.85 -29.05 -0.60
N ARG A 327 22.06 -28.51 -0.79
CA ARG A 327 22.26 -27.11 -1.20
C ARG A 327 21.96 -26.95 -2.68
N ARG A 328 21.20 -25.91 -3.03
CA ARG A 328 20.91 -25.53 -4.42
C ARG A 328 21.12 -24.05 -4.66
N ALA A 329 21.59 -23.70 -5.85
CA ALA A 329 21.75 -22.32 -6.26
C ALA A 329 20.46 -21.79 -6.91
N LEU A 330 20.14 -20.53 -6.61
CA LEU A 330 18.97 -19.82 -7.12
C LEU A 330 19.41 -18.43 -7.61
N LEU A 331 18.89 -17.99 -8.75
CA LEU A 331 19.13 -16.64 -9.27
C LEU A 331 18.02 -15.69 -8.81
N ILE A 332 18.40 -14.62 -8.09
CA ILE A 332 17.50 -13.58 -7.59
C ILE A 332 17.82 -12.26 -8.30
N ASP A 333 16.81 -11.62 -8.86
CA ASP A 333 16.95 -10.28 -9.45
C ASP A 333 17.35 -9.26 -8.37
N GLU A 334 18.40 -8.48 -8.61
CA GLU A 334 18.94 -7.52 -7.63
C GLU A 334 17.95 -6.42 -7.25
N PHE A 335 17.08 -6.04 -8.18
CA PHE A 335 16.15 -4.92 -8.04
C PHE A 335 14.75 -5.38 -7.63
N GLN A 336 14.42 -6.65 -7.85
CA GLN A 336 13.12 -7.19 -7.44
C GLN A 336 13.06 -7.45 -5.93
N LEU A 337 11.90 -7.14 -5.35
CA LEU A 337 11.61 -7.46 -3.96
C LEU A 337 11.37 -8.96 -3.80
N THR A 338 12.17 -9.59 -2.95
CA THR A 338 12.07 -10.98 -2.52
C THR A 338 11.53 -11.03 -1.10
N SER A 339 10.63 -11.99 -0.83
CA SER A 339 10.08 -12.19 0.51
C SER A 339 11.10 -12.89 1.39
N ARG A 340 11.48 -12.26 2.49
CA ARG A 340 12.36 -12.78 3.53
C ARG A 340 11.56 -13.04 4.80
N LEU A 341 11.66 -14.24 5.35
CA LEU A 341 11.14 -14.57 6.67
C LEU A 341 12.18 -14.18 7.74
N SER A 342 11.81 -13.27 8.62
CA SER A 342 12.49 -13.09 9.89
C SER A 342 11.99 -14.18 10.84
N VAL A 343 12.86 -15.12 11.18
CA VAL A 343 12.52 -16.25 12.07
C VAL A 343 12.49 -15.83 13.55
N HIS A 344 12.80 -14.57 13.86
CA HIS A 344 12.68 -14.04 15.20
C HIS A 344 11.20 -13.95 15.61
N TYR A 345 10.85 -14.46 16.78
CA TYR A 345 9.45 -14.46 17.24
C TYR A 345 8.97 -13.02 17.59
N PRO A 346 7.76 -12.62 17.14
CA PRO A 346 6.89 -13.33 16.21
C PRO A 346 7.45 -13.29 14.78
N PRO A 347 7.42 -14.41 14.03
CA PRO A 347 7.99 -14.46 12.70
C PRO A 347 7.31 -13.44 11.78
N THR A 348 8.10 -12.56 11.16
CA THR A 348 7.61 -11.54 10.23
C THR A 348 8.08 -11.82 8.81
N VAL A 349 7.28 -11.43 7.83
CA VAL A 349 7.68 -11.46 6.42
C VAL A 349 8.03 -10.04 5.99
N GLU A 350 9.27 -9.85 5.56
CA GLU A 350 9.80 -8.59 5.08
C GLU A 350 10.08 -8.69 3.58
N ALA A 351 9.99 -7.56 2.87
CA ALA A 351 10.44 -7.48 1.49
C ALA A 351 11.87 -6.94 1.48
N THR A 352 12.82 -7.71 0.95
CA THR A 352 14.19 -7.25 0.71
C THR A 352 14.46 -7.25 -0.79
N ASN A 353 15.24 -6.29 -1.28
CA ASN A 353 15.76 -6.40 -2.65
C ASN A 353 16.73 -7.59 -2.76
N GLY A 354 16.88 -8.17 -3.95
CA GLY A 354 17.84 -9.27 -4.17
C GLY A 354 19.26 -8.89 -3.78
N ALA A 355 19.66 -7.62 -4.00
CA ALA A 355 20.95 -7.10 -3.58
C ALA A 355 21.16 -7.08 -2.04
N GLY A 356 20.07 -7.05 -1.28
CA GLY A 356 20.06 -7.00 0.19
C GLY A 356 19.99 -8.37 0.87
N VAL A 357 19.86 -9.45 0.11
CA VAL A 357 19.87 -10.83 0.64
C VAL A 357 21.25 -11.16 1.21
N LYS A 358 21.28 -11.72 2.42
CA LYS A 358 22.50 -12.07 3.17
C LYS A 358 22.51 -13.52 3.58
N VAL A 359 23.71 -14.05 3.87
CA VAL A 359 23.87 -15.35 4.52
C VAL A 359 23.15 -15.35 5.86
N GLY A 360 22.38 -16.41 6.11
CA GLY A 360 21.53 -16.57 7.29
C GLY A 360 20.08 -16.09 7.11
N ASP A 361 19.79 -15.31 6.06
CA ASP A 361 18.41 -14.94 5.73
C ASP A 361 17.60 -16.19 5.37
N VAL A 362 16.29 -16.16 5.63
CA VAL A 362 15.38 -17.21 5.17
C VAL A 362 14.50 -16.65 4.07
N LEU A 363 14.62 -17.19 2.86
CA LEU A 363 13.84 -16.76 1.70
C LEU A 363 12.56 -17.59 1.61
N LEU A 364 11.44 -16.91 1.38
CA LEU A 364 10.17 -17.55 1.09
C LEU A 364 9.98 -17.64 -0.42
N LEU A 365 10.08 -18.87 -0.93
CA LEU A 365 9.88 -19.18 -2.34
C LEU A 365 8.52 -19.86 -2.52
N ARG A 366 7.87 -19.55 -3.64
CA ARG A 366 6.65 -20.24 -4.07
C ARG A 366 7.07 -21.26 -5.11
N ASN A 367 6.83 -22.54 -4.84
CA ASN A 367 7.14 -23.60 -5.79
C ASN A 367 6.00 -23.76 -6.80
N GLU A 368 4.76 -23.48 -6.39
CA GLU A 368 3.57 -23.59 -7.23
C GLU A 368 2.53 -22.51 -6.91
N GLY A 369 1.75 -22.13 -7.92
CA GLY A 369 0.57 -21.26 -7.78
C GLY A 369 0.86 -19.76 -7.69
N THR A 370 -0.12 -18.94 -8.11
CA THR A 370 -0.11 -17.49 -7.86
C THR A 370 -1.06 -17.16 -6.70
N GLN A 371 -0.81 -16.06 -5.98
CA GLN A 371 -1.71 -15.58 -4.92
C GLN A 371 -3.15 -15.34 -5.42
N LEU A 372 -3.29 -15.08 -6.72
CA LEU A 372 -4.56 -14.95 -7.42
C LEU A 372 -5.22 -16.30 -7.74
N ALA A 373 -4.46 -17.37 -7.95
CA ALA A 373 -5.01 -18.71 -8.17
C ALA A 373 -5.64 -19.24 -6.87
N TYR A 374 -4.93 -19.12 -5.75
CA TYR A 374 -5.41 -19.56 -4.44
C TYR A 374 -6.67 -18.79 -3.99
N SER A 375 -6.70 -17.46 -4.13
CA SER A 375 -7.89 -16.69 -3.76
C SER A 375 -9.11 -17.01 -4.64
N ARG A 376 -8.91 -17.51 -5.87
CA ARG A 376 -9.99 -17.96 -6.75
C ARG A 376 -10.49 -19.34 -6.39
N GLU A 377 -9.61 -20.29 -6.09
CA GLU A 377 -10.02 -21.62 -5.64
C GLU A 377 -10.76 -21.54 -4.32
N LEU A 378 -10.25 -20.74 -3.38
CA LEU A 378 -10.92 -20.47 -2.11
C LEU A 378 -12.25 -19.72 -2.32
N ALA A 379 -12.31 -18.78 -3.26
CA ALA A 379 -13.57 -18.12 -3.61
C ALA A 379 -14.57 -19.11 -4.24
N ARG A 380 -14.10 -19.98 -5.13
CA ARG A 380 -14.94 -20.97 -5.82
C ARG A 380 -15.45 -22.06 -4.88
N SER A 381 -14.62 -22.51 -3.94
CA SER A 381 -14.99 -23.54 -2.97
C SER A 381 -15.92 -23.02 -1.87
N LYS A 382 -15.89 -21.70 -1.60
CA LYS A 382 -16.59 -21.11 -0.47
C LYS A 382 -17.82 -20.27 -0.83
N TYR A 383 -17.90 -19.70 -2.03
CA TYR A 383 -19.02 -18.83 -2.41
C TYR A 383 -20.11 -19.55 -3.22
N ASP A 384 -21.29 -18.95 -3.14
CA ASP A 384 -22.60 -19.39 -3.62
C ASP A 384 -22.71 -19.47 -5.15
N ALA A 385 -23.81 -20.07 -5.64
CA ALA A 385 -24.14 -20.20 -7.07
C ALA A 385 -24.08 -18.86 -7.85
N GLU A 386 -24.20 -17.74 -7.17
CA GLU A 386 -24.04 -16.39 -7.74
C GLU A 386 -22.61 -16.12 -8.20
N TYR A 387 -21.59 -16.59 -7.48
CA TYR A 387 -20.19 -16.46 -7.89
C TYR A 387 -19.91 -17.24 -9.17
N LEU A 388 -20.42 -18.46 -9.28
CA LEU A 388 -20.26 -19.29 -10.47
C LEU A 388 -20.91 -18.63 -11.69
N ARG A 389 -22.15 -18.14 -11.57
CA ARG A 389 -22.82 -17.40 -12.66
C ARG A 389 -22.05 -16.15 -13.08
N ALA A 390 -21.53 -15.37 -12.13
CA ALA A 390 -20.73 -14.19 -12.44
C ALA A 390 -19.41 -14.55 -13.14
N SER A 391 -18.78 -15.65 -12.73
CA SER A 391 -17.57 -16.17 -13.37
C SER A 391 -17.85 -16.64 -14.81
N GLU A 392 -18.94 -17.37 -15.03
CA GLU A 392 -19.40 -17.79 -16.37
C GLU A 392 -19.66 -16.59 -17.27
N LEU A 393 -20.32 -15.54 -16.74
CA LEU A 393 -20.56 -14.30 -17.47
C LEU A 393 -19.27 -13.62 -17.91
N MET A 394 -18.26 -13.57 -17.04
CA MET A 394 -16.94 -13.02 -17.33
C MET A 394 -16.20 -13.82 -18.40
N VAL A 395 -16.29 -15.15 -18.35
CA VAL A 395 -15.70 -16.04 -19.35
C VAL A 395 -16.37 -15.82 -20.70
N ALA A 396 -17.71 -15.79 -20.76
CA ALA A 396 -18.44 -15.54 -21.99
C ALA A 396 -18.04 -14.20 -22.64
N PHE A 397 -17.98 -13.13 -21.85
CA PHE A 397 -17.53 -11.82 -22.32
C PHE A 397 -16.12 -11.87 -22.94
N LYS A 398 -15.17 -12.54 -22.27
CA LYS A 398 -13.80 -12.64 -22.76
C LYS A 398 -13.67 -13.49 -24.01
N THR A 399 -14.42 -14.58 -24.10
CA THR A 399 -14.48 -15.42 -25.29
C THR A 399 -14.96 -14.59 -26.48
N ASP A 400 -16.07 -13.86 -26.32
CA ASP A 400 -16.61 -13.02 -27.39
C ASP A 400 -15.65 -11.89 -27.78
N LEU A 401 -15.01 -11.23 -26.81
CA LEU A 401 -13.98 -10.25 -27.08
C LEU A 401 -12.82 -10.87 -27.88
N HIS A 402 -12.38 -12.07 -27.52
CA HIS A 402 -11.31 -12.78 -28.22
C HIS A 402 -11.71 -13.10 -29.66
N THR A 403 -12.90 -13.66 -29.86
CA THR A 403 -13.47 -13.93 -31.18
C THR A 403 -13.53 -12.66 -32.02
N ARG A 404 -14.02 -11.54 -31.47
CA ARG A 404 -14.03 -10.25 -32.18
C ARG A 404 -12.66 -9.75 -32.57
N VAL A 405 -11.65 -9.92 -31.71
CA VAL A 405 -10.27 -9.55 -32.04
C VAL A 405 -9.72 -10.44 -33.17
N GLN A 406 -10.02 -11.74 -33.16
CA GLN A 406 -9.61 -12.66 -34.22
C GLN A 406 -10.32 -12.35 -35.56
N GLU A 407 -11.61 -12.03 -35.55
CA GLU A 407 -12.37 -11.63 -36.75
C GLU A 407 -11.80 -10.36 -37.40
N VAL A 408 -11.22 -9.46 -36.61
CA VAL A 408 -10.57 -8.23 -37.08
C VAL A 408 -9.16 -8.49 -37.63
N GLY A 409 -8.61 -9.68 -37.40
CA GLY A 409 -7.30 -10.13 -37.89
C GLY A 409 -6.16 -9.84 -36.92
N THR A 410 -5.97 -8.58 -36.52
CA THR A 410 -4.88 -8.19 -35.59
C THR A 410 -5.37 -7.40 -34.38
N ARG A 411 -4.66 -7.55 -33.26
CA ARG A 411 -4.91 -6.76 -32.03
C ARG A 411 -4.76 -5.26 -32.27
N LYS A 412 -3.80 -4.86 -33.12
CA LYS A 412 -3.57 -3.45 -33.48
C LYS A 412 -4.78 -2.87 -34.21
N GLU A 413 -5.38 -3.63 -35.11
CA GLU A 413 -6.56 -3.17 -35.83
C GLU A 413 -7.81 -3.15 -34.93
N ALA A 414 -7.94 -4.11 -34.01
CA ALA A 414 -8.98 -4.07 -32.97
C ALA A 414 -8.88 -2.80 -32.09
N VAL A 415 -7.67 -2.46 -31.62
CA VAL A 415 -7.41 -1.21 -30.88
C VAL A 415 -7.81 0.02 -31.69
N LYS A 416 -7.42 0.11 -32.97
CA LYS A 416 -7.84 1.24 -33.82
C LYS A 416 -9.35 1.35 -33.94
N ARG A 417 -10.07 0.22 -34.08
CA ARG A 417 -11.53 0.22 -34.14
C ARG A 417 -12.15 0.73 -32.84
N MET A 418 -11.63 0.30 -31.69
CA MET A 418 -12.07 0.82 -30.39
C MET A 418 -11.78 2.31 -30.22
N VAL A 419 -10.60 2.80 -30.63
CA VAL A 419 -10.27 4.23 -30.60
C VAL A 419 -11.20 5.05 -31.51
N ARG A 420 -11.54 4.53 -32.70
CA ARG A 420 -12.53 5.17 -33.59
C ARG A 420 -13.94 5.19 -32.99
N ALA A 421 -14.27 4.21 -32.14
CA ALA A 421 -15.50 4.17 -31.36
C ALA A 421 -15.46 5.06 -30.10
N GLY A 422 -14.36 5.80 -29.86
CA GLY A 422 -14.25 6.75 -28.76
C GLY A 422 -13.41 6.28 -27.57
N ALA A 423 -12.71 5.14 -27.67
CA ALA A 423 -11.72 4.76 -26.66
C ALA A 423 -10.57 5.79 -26.60
N ASP A 424 -10.05 6.04 -25.40
CA ASP A 424 -8.96 6.99 -25.22
C ASP A 424 -7.57 6.33 -25.37
N ARG A 425 -6.52 7.08 -25.04
CA ARG A 425 -5.12 6.64 -25.17
C ARG A 425 -4.75 5.45 -24.26
N SER A 426 -5.58 5.10 -23.28
CA SER A 426 -5.39 3.88 -22.47
C SER A 426 -5.70 2.59 -23.26
N CYS A 427 -6.38 2.69 -24.40
CA CYS A 427 -6.62 1.55 -25.28
C CYS A 427 -5.37 1.22 -26.10
N THR A 428 -4.49 0.38 -25.55
CA THR A 428 -3.24 -0.07 -26.19
C THR A 428 -3.28 -1.57 -26.47
N VAL A 429 -2.40 -2.06 -27.35
CA VAL A 429 -2.26 -3.50 -27.63
C VAL A 429 -1.83 -4.28 -26.38
N GLY A 430 -0.96 -3.68 -25.57
CA GLY A 430 -0.52 -4.25 -24.28
C GLY A 430 -1.70 -4.41 -23.32
N ASN A 431 -2.50 -3.35 -23.16
CA ASN A 431 -3.67 -3.39 -22.28
C ASN A 431 -4.75 -4.35 -22.78
N LEU A 432 -5.01 -4.40 -24.09
CA LEU A 432 -5.92 -5.39 -24.67
C LEU A 432 -5.46 -6.83 -24.39
N SER A 433 -4.16 -7.09 -24.52
CA SER A 433 -3.56 -8.39 -24.20
C SER A 433 -3.72 -8.73 -22.71
N GLN A 434 -3.58 -7.72 -21.85
CA GLN A 434 -3.75 -7.84 -20.42
C GLN A 434 -5.22 -8.08 -20.04
N TRP A 435 -6.21 -7.48 -20.73
CA TRP A 435 -7.63 -7.67 -20.47
C TRP A 435 -8.12 -9.10 -20.73
N PHE A 436 -7.49 -9.82 -21.66
CA PHE A 436 -7.72 -11.27 -21.81
C PHE A 436 -7.29 -12.04 -20.56
N ARG A 437 -6.10 -11.70 -20.03
CA ARG A 437 -5.42 -12.45 -18.96
C ARG A 437 -5.91 -12.09 -17.55
N MET A 438 -6.30 -10.83 -17.31
CA MET A 438 -6.67 -10.34 -15.98
C MET A 438 -8.00 -10.91 -15.51
N THR A 439 -8.11 -11.17 -14.21
CA THR A 439 -9.32 -11.78 -13.63
C THR A 439 -10.35 -10.82 -13.13
N THR A 440 -9.95 -9.61 -12.80
CA THR A 440 -10.88 -8.48 -12.65
C THR A 440 -10.67 -7.58 -13.85
N PHE A 441 -11.64 -7.62 -14.74
CA PHE A 441 -11.69 -6.83 -15.96
C PHE A 441 -12.41 -5.52 -15.69
N ARG A 442 -11.73 -4.38 -15.88
CA ARG A 442 -12.32 -3.06 -16.15
C ARG A 442 -11.21 -2.09 -16.56
N PRO A 443 -11.24 -1.48 -17.75
CA PRO A 443 -10.36 -0.36 -18.08
C PRO A 443 -10.58 0.81 -17.10
N ASP A 444 -9.51 1.50 -16.72
CA ASP A 444 -9.60 2.66 -15.81
C ASP A 444 -10.39 3.83 -16.44
N SER A 445 -10.36 3.91 -17.77
CA SER A 445 -11.13 4.89 -18.53
C SER A 445 -12.52 4.36 -18.88
N GLU A 446 -13.53 5.14 -18.51
CA GLU A 446 -14.92 4.89 -18.83
C GLU A 446 -15.18 4.91 -20.35
N ALA A 447 -14.53 5.81 -21.09
CA ALA A 447 -14.66 5.89 -22.54
C ALA A 447 -14.11 4.62 -23.22
N THR A 448 -12.95 4.14 -22.76
CA THR A 448 -12.35 2.89 -23.24
C THR A 448 -13.20 1.68 -22.86
N TYR A 449 -13.82 1.68 -21.67
CA TYR A 449 -14.71 0.60 -21.26
C TYR A 449 -15.96 0.52 -22.15
N VAL A 450 -16.62 1.66 -22.43
CA VAL A 450 -17.78 1.72 -23.33
C VAL A 450 -17.42 1.23 -24.72
N ALA A 451 -16.35 1.76 -25.32
CA ALA A 451 -15.90 1.37 -26.65
C ALA A 451 -15.55 -0.13 -26.75
N LEU A 452 -15.01 -0.71 -25.69
CA LEU A 452 -14.69 -2.13 -25.60
C LEU A 452 -15.95 -3.02 -25.50
N LEU A 453 -16.97 -2.56 -24.77
CA LEU A 453 -18.27 -3.25 -24.72
C LEU A 453 -19.00 -3.16 -26.06
N GLU A 454 -18.93 -2.02 -26.75
CA GLU A 454 -19.48 -1.88 -28.10
C GLU A 454 -18.76 -2.81 -29.08
N PHE A 455 -17.42 -2.81 -29.05
CA PHE A 455 -16.58 -3.66 -29.90
C PHE A 455 -16.87 -5.16 -29.71
N SER A 456 -17.06 -5.60 -28.46
CA SER A 456 -17.36 -7.00 -28.14
C SER A 456 -18.84 -7.37 -28.35
N GLY A 457 -19.74 -6.40 -28.52
CA GLY A 457 -21.19 -6.63 -28.62
C GLY A 457 -21.90 -6.77 -27.26
N TRP A 458 -21.26 -6.36 -26.17
CA TRP A 458 -21.75 -6.49 -24.80
C TRP A 458 -22.37 -5.21 -24.23
N ALA A 459 -22.48 -4.14 -25.01
CA ALA A 459 -23.02 -2.85 -24.56
C ALA A 459 -24.41 -2.97 -23.89
N ALA A 460 -25.31 -3.80 -24.43
CA ALA A 460 -26.64 -4.01 -23.86
C ALA A 460 -26.63 -4.75 -22.50
N ARG A 461 -25.59 -5.55 -22.23
CA ARG A 461 -25.42 -6.34 -21.01
C ARG A 461 -24.46 -5.70 -20.00
N ARG A 462 -24.16 -4.42 -20.20
CA ARG A 462 -23.20 -3.67 -19.38
C ARG A 462 -23.52 -3.77 -17.89
N SER A 463 -24.78 -3.59 -17.50
CA SER A 463 -25.19 -3.63 -16.09
C SER A 463 -24.97 -4.99 -15.43
N GLU A 464 -25.25 -6.08 -16.15
CA GLU A 464 -24.98 -7.46 -15.70
C GLU A 464 -23.47 -7.68 -15.52
N LEU A 465 -22.66 -7.23 -16.48
CA LEU A 465 -21.22 -7.38 -16.42
C LEU A 465 -20.60 -6.54 -15.29
N ASP A 466 -21.05 -5.29 -15.11
CA ASP A 466 -20.63 -4.42 -14.00
C ASP A 466 -20.94 -5.07 -12.64
N ALA A 467 -22.13 -5.65 -12.48
CA ALA A 467 -22.52 -6.37 -11.27
C ALA A 467 -21.64 -7.61 -11.04
N ALA A 468 -21.37 -8.41 -12.07
CA ALA A 468 -20.49 -9.56 -12.00
C ALA A 468 -19.04 -9.19 -11.65
N ILE A 469 -18.50 -8.12 -12.24
CA ILE A 469 -17.15 -7.60 -11.93
C ILE A 469 -17.06 -7.22 -10.45
N GLN A 470 -18.05 -6.47 -9.93
CA GLN A 470 -18.06 -6.05 -8.54
C GLN A 470 -18.21 -7.24 -7.59
N LEU A 471 -19.09 -8.20 -7.92
CA LEU A 471 -19.28 -9.41 -7.13
C LEU A 471 -17.96 -10.21 -7.07
N LEU A 472 -17.39 -10.57 -8.22
CA LEU A 472 -16.13 -11.32 -8.31
C LEU A 472 -15.00 -10.61 -7.55
N ARG A 473 -14.85 -9.30 -7.73
CA ARG A 473 -13.86 -8.50 -7.01
C ARG A 473 -14.07 -8.57 -5.50
N SER A 474 -15.29 -8.38 -5.02
CA SER A 474 -15.62 -8.44 -3.59
C SER A 474 -15.31 -9.82 -2.99
N ARG A 475 -15.68 -10.89 -3.71
CA ARG A 475 -15.45 -12.27 -3.29
C ARG A 475 -13.95 -12.62 -3.31
N HIS A 476 -13.20 -12.20 -4.31
CA HIS A 476 -11.73 -12.37 -4.36
C HIS A 476 -11.01 -11.60 -3.25
N ILE A 477 -11.48 -10.39 -2.90
CA ILE A 477 -10.92 -9.64 -1.77
C ILE A 477 -11.17 -10.39 -0.45
N LEU A 478 -12.40 -10.85 -0.23
CA LEU A 478 -12.75 -11.60 0.98
C LEU A 478 -12.01 -12.94 1.07
N ALA A 479 -11.93 -13.69 -0.03
CA ALA A 479 -11.14 -14.91 -0.11
C ALA A 479 -9.65 -14.61 0.07
N GLY A 480 -9.12 -13.54 -0.53
CA GLY A 480 -7.73 -13.12 -0.34
C GLY A 480 -7.40 -12.78 1.11
N LYS A 481 -8.33 -12.14 1.83
CA LYS A 481 -8.21 -11.86 3.26
C LYS A 481 -8.18 -13.16 4.07
N GLN A 482 -9.18 -14.02 3.89
CA GLN A 482 -9.26 -15.30 4.58
C GLN A 482 -8.05 -16.19 4.29
N ALA A 483 -7.62 -16.25 3.03
CA ALA A 483 -6.41 -16.93 2.62
C ALA A 483 -5.17 -16.38 3.34
N GLY A 484 -5.15 -15.08 3.65
CA GLY A 484 -4.12 -14.45 4.49
C GLY A 484 -4.25 -14.87 5.96
N ASP A 485 -5.46 -14.91 6.49
CA ASP A 485 -5.75 -15.33 7.87
C ASP A 485 -5.40 -16.82 8.10
N GLU A 486 -5.77 -17.70 7.16
CA GLU A 486 -5.42 -19.13 7.15
C GLU A 486 -3.90 -19.34 7.05
N ARG A 487 -3.23 -18.57 6.18
CA ARG A 487 -1.77 -18.56 6.09
C ARG A 487 -1.10 -18.13 7.38
N LEU A 488 -1.58 -17.06 8.00
CA LEU A 488 -1.05 -16.57 9.27
C LEU A 488 -1.27 -17.60 10.39
N ALA A 489 -2.48 -18.16 10.49
CA ALA A 489 -2.80 -19.19 11.47
C ALA A 489 -1.95 -20.45 11.28
N LEU A 490 -1.64 -20.81 10.04
CA LEU A 490 -0.74 -21.91 9.73
C LEU A 490 0.70 -21.56 10.07
N LEU A 491 1.22 -20.38 9.69
CA LEU A 491 2.55 -19.91 10.07
C LEU A 491 2.76 -19.90 11.60
N LEU A 492 1.75 -19.51 12.37
CA LEU A 492 1.81 -19.51 13.84
C LEU A 492 1.83 -20.91 14.46
N LYS A 493 1.43 -21.94 13.71
CA LYS A 493 1.46 -23.35 14.13
C LYS A 493 2.69 -24.10 13.61
N LEU A 494 3.48 -23.48 12.74
CA LEU A 494 4.68 -24.11 12.22
C LEU A 494 5.74 -24.17 13.30
N ASP A 495 6.34 -25.35 13.41
CA ASP A 495 7.52 -25.52 14.22
C ASP A 495 8.74 -25.06 13.43
N PHE A 496 9.24 -23.88 13.77
CA PHE A 496 10.44 -23.32 13.17
C PHE A 496 11.72 -24.02 13.63
N SER A 497 11.67 -24.96 14.60
CA SER A 497 12.81 -25.78 14.97
C SER A 497 13.36 -26.56 13.76
N LEU A 498 12.49 -27.07 12.88
CA LEU A 498 12.88 -27.74 11.64
C LEU A 498 13.62 -26.82 10.66
N LEU A 499 13.26 -25.53 10.64
CA LEU A 499 13.96 -24.52 9.83
C LEU A 499 15.33 -24.17 10.43
N ASP A 500 15.49 -24.25 11.75
CA ASP A 500 16.77 -24.08 12.43
C ASP A 500 17.67 -25.31 12.30
N GLU A 501 17.10 -26.52 12.33
CA GLU A 501 17.83 -27.78 12.23
C GLU A 501 18.22 -28.15 10.80
N CYS A 502 17.30 -27.96 9.84
CA CYS A 502 17.48 -28.42 8.45
C CYS A 502 17.65 -27.29 7.44
N GLY A 503 17.49 -26.03 7.85
CA GLY A 503 17.56 -24.86 6.95
C GLY A 503 16.45 -24.81 5.90
N TYR A 504 15.45 -25.68 6.00
CA TYR A 504 14.37 -25.83 5.05
C TYR A 504 13.06 -26.13 5.78
N LEU A 505 12.00 -25.46 5.36
CA LEU A 505 10.64 -25.75 5.80
C LEU A 505 9.73 -25.63 4.59
N SER A 506 8.88 -26.61 4.34
CA SER A 506 7.86 -26.49 3.29
C SER A 506 6.49 -26.79 3.84
N VAL A 507 5.54 -25.99 3.38
CA VAL A 507 4.16 -26.11 3.78
C VAL A 507 3.27 -25.95 2.58
N GLU A 508 2.30 -26.84 2.50
CA GLU A 508 1.21 -26.75 1.55
C GLU A 508 0.21 -25.73 2.07
N LEU A 509 -0.04 -24.70 1.28
CA LEU A 509 -1.12 -23.76 1.48
C LEU A 509 -2.15 -24.09 0.39
N GLY A 510 -3.46 -24.05 0.67
CA GLY A 510 -4.54 -24.66 -0.13
C GLY A 510 -4.76 -24.14 -1.57
N GLY A 511 -3.70 -24.04 -2.37
CA GLY A 511 -3.56 -23.48 -3.71
C GLY A 511 -2.09 -23.32 -4.16
N GLY A 512 -1.12 -23.90 -3.44
CA GLY A 512 0.29 -23.97 -3.83
C GLY A 512 1.25 -24.26 -2.67
N GLN A 513 2.42 -24.84 -2.99
CA GLN A 513 3.46 -25.12 -2.01
C GLN A 513 4.35 -23.87 -1.80
N VAL A 514 4.52 -23.47 -0.54
CA VAL A 514 5.49 -22.45 -0.13
C VAL A 514 6.63 -23.13 0.62
N SER A 515 7.86 -22.76 0.31
CA SER A 515 9.03 -23.23 1.03
C SER A 515 9.88 -22.06 1.52
N ALA A 516 10.30 -22.18 2.77
CA ALA A 516 11.27 -21.33 3.42
C ALA A 516 12.64 -21.99 3.29
N HIS A 517 13.62 -21.24 2.78
CA HIS A 517 14.96 -21.73 2.52
C HIS A 517 16.01 -20.82 3.17
N ARG A 518 16.87 -21.38 4.00
CA ARG A 518 17.99 -20.66 4.61
C ARG A 518 19.07 -20.41 3.57
N VAL A 519 19.50 -19.16 3.46
CA VAL A 519 20.61 -18.73 2.62
C VAL A 519 21.91 -19.11 3.31
N VAL A 520 22.71 -19.94 2.65
CA VAL A 520 24.02 -20.38 3.17
C VAL A 520 25.19 -19.68 2.50
N GLN A 521 24.99 -19.16 1.29
CA GLN A 521 26.01 -18.42 0.56
C GLN A 521 25.34 -17.42 -0.39
N VAL A 522 25.97 -16.26 -0.56
CA VAL A 522 25.57 -15.24 -1.54
C VAL A 522 26.80 -14.91 -2.37
N GLN A 523 26.67 -14.90 -3.69
CA GLN A 523 27.76 -14.49 -4.57
C GLN A 523 27.87 -12.95 -4.57
N ASP A 524 29.08 -12.44 -4.33
CA ASP A 524 29.31 -10.99 -4.17
C ASP A 524 29.06 -10.20 -5.47
N THR A 525 29.31 -10.82 -6.61
CA THR A 525 29.21 -10.16 -7.92
C THR A 525 27.96 -10.64 -8.66
N PRO A 526 27.00 -9.75 -8.98
CA PRO A 526 25.85 -10.11 -9.79
C PRO A 526 26.25 -10.38 -11.24
N ARG A 527 25.40 -11.13 -11.95
CA ARG A 527 25.55 -11.51 -13.35
C ARG A 527 24.35 -11.04 -14.14
N VAL A 528 24.60 -10.69 -15.40
CA VAL A 528 23.52 -10.37 -16.34
C VAL A 528 22.97 -11.69 -16.88
N VAL A 529 21.68 -11.95 -16.64
CA VAL A 529 20.99 -13.18 -17.05
C VAL A 529 19.70 -12.84 -17.79
N ALA A 530 19.16 -13.79 -18.55
CA ALA A 530 17.83 -13.62 -19.14
C ALA A 530 16.77 -13.68 -18.03
N THR A 531 15.75 -12.81 -18.08
CA THR A 531 14.66 -12.78 -17.09
C THR A 531 13.97 -14.15 -16.94
N SER A 532 13.96 -14.98 -17.99
CA SER A 532 13.40 -16.33 -17.98
C SER A 532 14.13 -17.33 -17.07
N THR A 533 15.38 -17.05 -16.67
CA THR A 533 16.17 -17.93 -15.78
C THR A 533 16.08 -17.52 -14.31
N LEU A 534 15.36 -16.45 -13.98
CA LEU A 534 15.17 -16.00 -12.60
C LEU A 534 14.28 -16.97 -11.81
N GLY A 535 14.59 -17.16 -10.52
CA GLY A 535 13.77 -17.96 -9.61
C GLY A 535 13.80 -19.47 -9.86
N GLN A 536 14.51 -19.94 -10.89
CA GLN A 536 14.74 -21.36 -11.14
C GLN A 536 15.95 -21.83 -10.35
N PHE A 537 15.88 -23.05 -9.82
CA PHE A 537 17.05 -23.72 -9.27
C PHE A 537 18.01 -24.05 -10.41
N LEU A 538 19.28 -23.66 -10.25
CA LEU A 538 20.32 -24.07 -11.18
C LEU A 538 20.58 -25.59 -11.02
N PRO A 539 20.85 -26.29 -12.12
CA PRO A 539 21.08 -27.74 -12.12
C PRO A 539 22.32 -28.17 -11.32
#